data_AF-A0A3L7NKH1-F1
#
_entry.id   AF-A0A3L7NKH1-F1
#
_cell.length_a   1.000
_cell.length_b   1.000
_cell.length_c   1.000
_cell.angle_alpha   90.00
_cell.angle_beta   90.00
_cell.angle_gamma   90.00
#
_symmetry.space_group_name_H-M   'P 1'
#
loop_
_entity.id
_entity.type
_entity.pdbx_description
1 polymer ?
#
loop_
_entity_poly.entity_id
_entity_poly.type
_entity_poly.pdbx_seq_one_letter_code
_entity_poly.pdbx_strand_id
1 'polypeptide(L)'
;MTIPIDLEKEFGRRWRIELDEAAVGRRGDPWMSLIPCRYGHLYPAGPDLIGAATDHAGAIVRKLREIPGVTIVADGEDGCNAVFSRAALQYVARVMKPRSPRKLSEAHAAALALGRLVKKSHCQSEIEAAVGPTSGNLATDTHVAERLSTGSNFSSNGRNVI
;
A
#
# COMPACT_ATOMS: atom_id res chain seq x y z
N MET A 1 9.63 1.30 36.58
CA MET A 1 9.05 1.91 35.36
C MET A 1 9.55 1.12 34.18
N THR A 2 8.68 0.43 33.47
CA THR A 2 9.06 -0.37 32.31
C THR A 2 9.24 0.56 31.12
N ILE A 3 10.44 0.59 30.56
CA ILE A 3 10.76 1.42 29.39
C ILE A 3 10.09 0.78 28.18
N PRO A 4 9.27 1.52 27.41
CA PRO A 4 8.66 1.00 26.18
C PRO A 4 9.71 0.63 25.14
N ILE A 5 9.32 -0.22 24.19
CA ILE A 5 10.14 -0.49 23.01
C ILE A 5 10.36 0.78 22.19
N ASP A 6 11.62 1.04 21.83
CA ASP A 6 12.00 2.17 20.98
C ASP A 6 11.92 1.77 19.51
N LEU A 7 10.79 2.07 18.86
CA LEU A 7 10.53 1.70 17.47
C LEU A 7 11.51 2.38 16.49
N GLU A 8 12.00 3.57 16.83
CA GLU A 8 12.94 4.30 15.98
C GLU A 8 14.31 3.61 15.97
N LYS A 9 14.84 3.29 17.17
CA LYS A 9 16.12 2.58 17.28
C LYS A 9 16.08 1.21 16.62
N GLU A 10 14.99 0.47 16.80
CA GLU A 10 14.91 -0.90 16.30
C GLU A 10 14.53 -1.01 14.82
N PHE A 11 13.55 -0.21 14.38
CA PHE A 11 12.91 -0.40 13.08
C PHE A 11 13.07 0.78 12.13
N GLY A 12 13.63 1.92 12.58
CA GLY A 12 13.74 3.14 11.77
C GLY A 12 14.59 2.99 10.51
N ARG A 13 15.48 1.99 10.44
CA ARG A 13 16.23 1.66 9.20
C ARG A 13 15.37 0.95 8.15
N ARG A 14 14.34 0.21 8.58
CA ARG A 14 13.51 -0.65 7.74
C ARG A 14 12.20 0.04 7.35
N TRP A 15 11.59 0.74 8.28
CA TRP A 15 10.29 1.38 8.11
C TRP A 15 10.35 2.86 8.45
N ARG A 16 9.42 3.60 7.88
CA ARG A 16 9.21 5.00 8.21
C ARG A 16 8.67 5.07 9.63
N ILE A 17 9.17 6.03 10.39
CA ILE A 17 8.67 6.39 11.72
C ILE A 17 8.05 7.78 11.62
N GLU A 18 6.86 7.93 12.20
CA GLU A 18 6.18 9.21 12.41
C GLU A 18 5.96 9.40 13.91
N LEU A 19 5.69 10.63 14.32
CA LEU A 19 5.28 10.91 15.69
C LEU A 19 3.77 11.10 15.71
N ASP A 20 3.13 10.61 16.76
CA ASP A 20 1.71 10.88 17.03
C ASP A 20 1.47 12.39 17.13
N GLU A 21 0.28 12.85 16.76
CA GLU A 21 -0.10 14.25 16.88
C GLU A 21 -0.08 14.72 18.35
N ALA A 22 -0.32 13.80 19.29
CA ALA A 22 -0.19 14.04 20.74
C ALA A 22 1.28 14.26 21.19
N ALA A 23 2.27 14.04 20.33
CA ALA A 23 3.69 14.24 20.64
C ALA A 23 4.11 15.72 20.69
N VAL A 24 3.20 16.67 20.50
CA VAL A 24 3.51 18.10 20.58
C VAL A 24 4.11 18.41 21.96
N GLY A 25 5.36 18.92 21.96
CA GLY A 25 6.12 19.20 23.18
C GLY A 25 6.81 17.99 23.83
N ARG A 26 6.63 16.78 23.30
CA ARG A 26 7.25 15.53 23.79
C ARG A 26 8.06 14.82 22.70
N ARG A 27 8.86 15.59 21.96
CA ARG A 27 9.75 15.03 20.93
C ARG A 27 10.76 14.09 21.57
N GLY A 28 10.85 12.87 21.05
CA GLY A 28 11.78 11.84 21.51
C GLY A 28 11.25 10.89 22.57
N ASP A 29 9.97 11.00 22.97
CA ASP A 29 9.32 9.98 23.79
C ASP A 29 9.03 8.74 22.92
N PRO A 30 9.59 7.55 23.23
CA PRO A 30 9.32 6.35 22.45
C PRO A 30 7.84 6.01 22.39
N TRP A 31 7.05 6.32 23.44
CA TRP A 31 5.60 6.07 23.47
C TRP A 31 4.84 6.77 22.34
N MET A 32 5.39 7.87 21.83
CA MET A 32 4.76 8.69 20.81
C MET A 32 5.21 8.32 19.39
N SER A 33 6.01 7.25 19.24
CA SER A 33 6.48 6.79 17.93
C SER A 33 5.46 5.89 17.26
N LEU A 34 5.16 6.16 15.98
CA LEU A 34 4.23 5.41 15.16
C LEU A 34 4.94 4.88 13.90
N ILE A 35 4.60 3.66 13.49
CA ILE A 35 4.97 3.12 12.18
C ILE A 35 3.73 3.18 11.28
N PRO A 36 3.63 4.16 10.37
CA PRO A 36 2.51 4.22 9.44
C PRO A 36 2.52 3.00 8.52
N CYS A 37 1.35 2.38 8.37
CA CYS A 37 1.13 1.21 7.54
C CYS A 37 0.20 1.55 6.37
N ARG A 38 -0.18 0.56 5.57
CA ARG A 38 -1.20 0.73 4.52
C ARG A 38 -2.61 0.64 5.09
N TYR A 39 -2.79 -0.14 6.15
CA TYR A 39 -4.10 -0.47 6.74
C TYR A 39 -4.19 -0.04 8.21
N GLY A 40 -3.57 1.10 8.56
CA GLY A 40 -3.45 1.58 9.93
C GLY A 40 -2.04 1.97 10.31
N HIS A 41 -1.68 1.73 11.57
CA HIS A 41 -0.36 2.04 12.12
C HIS A 41 0.02 1.07 13.25
N LEU A 42 1.31 0.98 13.53
CA LEU A 42 1.84 0.28 14.70
C LEU A 42 2.33 1.28 15.74
N TYR A 43 2.16 0.97 17.01
CA TYR A 43 2.54 1.82 18.14
C TYR A 43 3.13 0.97 19.28
N PRO A 44 3.94 1.54 20.18
CA PRO A 44 4.41 0.82 21.36
C PRO A 44 3.26 0.63 22.36
N ALA A 45 2.98 -0.61 22.75
CA ALA A 45 1.99 -0.92 23.78
C ALA A 45 2.64 -1.25 25.13
N GLY A 46 3.94 -1.50 25.15
CA GLY A 46 4.70 -1.86 26.35
C GLY A 46 6.18 -2.09 26.08
N PRO A 47 6.92 -2.70 27.03
CA PRO A 47 8.36 -2.93 26.91
C PRO A 47 8.73 -3.94 25.79
N ASP A 48 7.92 -4.98 25.59
CA ASP A 48 8.11 -5.99 24.53
C ASP A 48 6.81 -6.22 23.72
N LEU A 49 5.85 -5.30 23.89
CA LEU A 49 4.54 -5.37 23.26
C LEU A 49 4.38 -4.23 22.25
N ILE A 50 3.91 -4.60 21.08
CA ILE A 50 3.61 -3.70 19.98
C ILE A 50 2.11 -3.77 19.74
N GLY A 51 1.49 -2.61 19.63
CA GLY A 51 0.11 -2.44 19.22
C GLY A 51 -0.01 -2.27 17.71
N ALA A 52 -1.09 -2.78 17.13
CA ALA A 52 -1.55 -2.47 15.79
C ALA A 52 -2.96 -1.91 15.89
N ALA A 53 -3.15 -0.70 15.37
CA ALA A 53 -4.47 -0.11 15.15
C ALA A 53 -4.78 -0.18 13.65
N THR A 54 -5.97 -0.67 13.30
CA THR A 54 -6.42 -0.73 11.90
C THR A 54 -7.41 0.39 11.62
N ASP A 55 -7.30 1.02 10.44
CA ASP A 55 -8.21 2.13 10.05
C ASP A 55 -9.64 1.67 9.72
N HIS A 56 -9.80 0.39 9.35
CA HIS A 56 -11.05 -0.18 8.85
C HIS A 56 -11.27 -1.60 9.38
N ALA A 57 -12.52 -1.95 9.69
CA ALA A 57 -12.92 -3.32 9.97
C ALA A 57 -12.85 -4.22 8.72
N GLY A 58 -12.83 -5.53 8.94
CA GLY A 58 -13.01 -6.54 7.88
C GLY A 58 -11.82 -7.47 7.67
N ALA A 59 -11.40 -7.65 6.42
CA ALA A 59 -10.48 -8.72 6.03
C ALA A 59 -9.10 -8.63 6.71
N ILE A 60 -8.62 -7.42 7.02
CA ILE A 60 -7.36 -7.22 7.72
C ILE A 60 -7.47 -7.65 9.18
N VAL A 61 -8.54 -7.26 9.87
CA VAL A 61 -8.83 -7.69 11.25
C VAL A 61 -8.91 -9.21 11.35
N ARG A 62 -9.61 -9.86 10.41
CA ARG A 62 -9.67 -11.33 10.35
C ARG A 62 -8.28 -11.96 10.21
N LYS A 63 -7.43 -11.43 9.31
CA LYS A 63 -6.05 -11.90 9.14
C LYS A 63 -5.20 -11.69 10.39
N LEU A 64 -5.40 -10.59 11.13
CA LEU A 64 -4.70 -10.35 12.38
C LEU A 64 -5.08 -11.39 13.45
N ARG A 65 -6.35 -11.77 13.54
CA ARG A 65 -6.82 -12.82 14.46
C ARG A 65 -6.25 -14.21 14.15
N GLU A 66 -5.92 -14.47 12.90
CA GLU A 66 -5.34 -15.75 12.47
C GLU A 66 -3.84 -15.87 12.82
N ILE A 67 -3.17 -14.78 13.23
CA ILE A 67 -1.74 -14.80 13.57
C ILE A 67 -1.57 -15.27 15.03
N PRO A 68 -0.77 -16.35 15.27
CA PRO A 68 -0.46 -16.79 16.63
C PRO A 68 0.25 -15.70 17.45
N GLY A 69 -0.20 -15.49 18.68
CA GLY A 69 0.38 -14.51 19.60
C GLY A 69 -0.14 -13.08 19.43
N VAL A 70 -1.11 -12.86 18.54
CA VAL A 70 -1.86 -11.59 18.45
C VAL A 70 -3.12 -11.68 19.31
N THR A 71 -3.34 -10.69 20.16
CA THR A 71 -4.54 -10.56 20.99
C THR A 71 -5.28 -9.29 20.59
N ILE A 72 -6.56 -9.41 20.24
CA ILE A 72 -7.42 -8.25 20.00
C ILE A 72 -7.85 -7.68 21.34
N VAL A 73 -7.47 -6.44 21.63
CA VAL A 73 -7.78 -5.73 22.88
C VAL A 73 -9.05 -4.90 22.73
N ALA A 74 -9.28 -4.33 21.55
CA ALA A 74 -10.53 -3.63 21.23
C ALA A 74 -10.99 -4.01 19.81
N ASP A 75 -12.27 -4.29 19.67
CA ASP A 75 -12.93 -4.62 18.42
C ASP A 75 -14.07 -3.62 18.21
N GLY A 76 -13.80 -2.61 17.40
CA GLY A 76 -14.76 -1.56 17.04
C GLY A 76 -15.47 -1.87 15.72
N GLU A 77 -16.52 -1.12 15.44
CA GLU A 77 -17.23 -1.21 14.15
C GLU A 77 -16.35 -0.74 12.99
N ASP A 78 -15.46 0.23 13.25
CA ASP A 78 -14.57 0.86 12.28
C ASP A 78 -13.16 0.27 12.25
N GLY A 79 -12.82 -0.70 13.12
CA GLY A 79 -11.48 -1.27 13.16
C GLY A 79 -11.21 -2.06 14.43
N CYS A 80 -9.96 -2.48 14.62
CA CYS A 80 -9.54 -3.15 15.83
C CYS A 80 -8.19 -2.64 16.32
N ASN A 81 -7.98 -2.78 17.62
CA ASN A 81 -6.68 -2.65 18.26
C ASN A 81 -6.21 -4.03 18.71
N ALA A 82 -5.07 -4.44 18.18
CA ALA A 82 -4.42 -5.70 18.51
C ALA A 82 -3.09 -5.43 19.21
N VAL A 83 -2.73 -6.29 20.15
CA VAL A 83 -1.42 -6.27 20.84
C VAL A 83 -0.73 -7.59 20.63
N PHE A 84 0.57 -7.56 20.37
CA PHE A 84 1.39 -8.73 20.08
C PHE A 84 2.84 -8.51 20.53
N SER A 85 3.58 -9.60 20.71
CA SER A 85 5.00 -9.53 21.08
C SER A 85 5.88 -9.21 19.88
N ARG A 86 7.11 -8.74 20.14
CA ARG A 86 8.11 -8.46 19.11
C ARG A 86 8.33 -9.64 18.13
N ALA A 87 8.23 -10.88 18.60
CA ALA A 87 8.43 -12.07 17.76
C ALA A 87 7.37 -12.20 16.64
N ALA A 88 6.13 -11.75 16.89
CA ALA A 88 5.04 -11.82 15.91
C ALA A 88 5.09 -10.69 14.87
N LEU A 89 5.96 -9.70 15.06
CA LEU A 89 6.04 -8.49 14.24
C LEU A 89 6.21 -8.77 12.75
N GLN A 90 7.00 -9.78 12.38
CA GLN A 90 7.20 -10.12 10.97
C GLN A 90 5.92 -10.58 10.27
N TYR A 91 5.03 -11.27 10.99
CA TYR A 91 3.76 -11.76 10.45
C TYR A 91 2.75 -10.62 10.37
N VAL A 92 2.67 -9.80 11.42
CA VAL A 92 1.81 -8.61 11.44
C VAL A 92 2.23 -7.61 10.36
N ALA A 93 3.53 -7.39 10.17
CA ALA A 93 4.04 -6.48 9.14
C ALA A 93 3.66 -6.93 7.71
N ARG A 94 3.54 -8.23 7.43
CA ARG A 94 3.06 -8.72 6.13
C ARG A 94 1.59 -8.36 5.88
N VAL A 95 0.79 -8.35 6.94
CA VAL A 95 -0.63 -8.00 6.89
C VAL A 95 -0.83 -6.49 6.83
N MET A 96 -0.25 -5.74 7.76
CA MET A 96 -0.42 -4.29 7.89
C MET A 96 0.29 -3.49 6.79
N LYS A 97 1.39 -4.04 6.25
CA LYS A 97 2.25 -3.40 5.23
C LYS A 97 2.81 -2.04 5.69
N PRO A 98 3.77 -2.03 6.63
CA PRO A 98 4.49 -0.82 7.04
C PRO A 98 5.10 -0.08 5.86
N ARG A 99 5.01 1.26 5.89
CA ARG A 99 5.60 2.11 4.86
C ARG A 99 7.11 2.13 5.03
N SER A 100 7.84 1.96 3.93
CA SER A 100 9.31 2.05 3.93
C SER A 100 9.76 3.52 3.89
N PRO A 101 10.91 3.85 4.51
CA PRO A 101 11.46 5.19 4.40
C PRO A 101 11.91 5.43 2.95
N ARG A 102 11.80 6.67 2.49
CA ARG A 102 12.34 7.05 1.18
C ARG A 102 13.87 7.00 1.26
N LYS A 103 14.48 6.16 0.43
CA LYS A 103 15.94 6.16 0.22
C LYS A 103 16.25 7.01 -0.99
N LEU A 104 17.12 7.99 -0.80
CA LEU A 104 17.63 8.80 -1.89
C LEU A 104 18.66 7.96 -2.65
N SER A 105 18.57 7.90 -3.98
CA SER A 105 19.61 7.25 -4.78
C SER A 105 20.91 8.05 -4.69
N GLU A 106 22.06 7.38 -4.82
CA GLU A 106 23.36 8.05 -4.78
C GLU A 106 23.47 9.17 -5.82
N ALA A 107 22.95 8.94 -7.03
CA ALA A 107 22.88 9.95 -8.09
C ALA A 107 22.03 11.18 -7.69
N HIS A 108 20.88 10.97 -7.02
CA HIS A 108 20.09 12.09 -6.51
C HIS A 108 20.77 12.79 -5.33
N ALA A 109 21.51 12.07 -4.50
CA ALA A 109 22.22 12.64 -3.36
C ALA A 109 23.38 13.52 -3.85
N ALA A 110 24.11 13.04 -4.86
CA ALA A 110 25.13 13.83 -5.55
C ALA A 110 24.52 15.04 -6.26
N ALA A 111 23.37 14.91 -6.92
CA ALA A 111 22.69 16.03 -7.57
C ALA A 111 22.20 17.10 -6.57
N LEU A 112 21.73 16.69 -5.38
CA LEU A 112 21.40 17.58 -4.27
C LEU A 112 22.64 18.30 -3.73
N ALA A 113 23.74 17.58 -3.52
CA ALA A 113 25.00 18.16 -3.05
C ALA A 113 25.58 19.18 -4.05
N LEU A 114 25.35 18.96 -5.35
CA LEU A 114 25.72 19.87 -6.43
C LEU A 114 24.73 21.04 -6.64
N GLY A 115 23.62 21.09 -5.90
CA GLY A 115 22.60 22.14 -6.01
C GLY A 115 21.81 22.11 -7.33
N ARG A 116 21.78 20.98 -8.06
CA ARG A 116 21.30 20.90 -9.44
C ARG A 116 19.83 20.49 -9.62
N LEU A 117 19.03 20.45 -8.55
CA LEU A 117 17.60 20.17 -8.73
C LEU A 117 16.85 21.45 -9.15
N VAL A 118 16.68 21.60 -10.46
CA VAL A 118 15.69 22.52 -11.03
C VAL A 118 14.32 21.96 -10.64
N LYS A 119 13.59 22.72 -9.81
CA LYS A 119 12.19 22.44 -9.50
C LYS A 119 11.43 22.39 -10.83
N LYS A 120 10.94 21.21 -11.23
CA LYS A 120 10.04 21.12 -12.40
C LYS A 120 8.78 21.91 -12.02
N SER A 121 8.70 23.16 -12.48
CA SER A 121 7.50 23.96 -12.38
C SER A 121 6.41 23.22 -13.14
N HIS A 122 5.33 22.91 -12.44
CA HIS A 122 4.14 22.33 -13.05
C HIS A 122 3.47 23.45 -13.88
N CYS A 123 3.86 23.57 -15.15
CA CYS A 123 3.20 24.47 -16.10
C CYS A 123 3.16 23.82 -17.49
N GLN A 124 1.96 23.84 -18.05
CA GLN A 124 1.57 23.67 -19.46
C GLN A 124 1.44 22.24 -20.01
N SER A 125 0.31 21.63 -19.69
CA SER A 125 -0.40 20.69 -20.57
C SER A 125 -1.65 21.36 -21.15
N GLU A 126 -1.52 22.53 -21.77
CA GLU A 126 -2.60 23.17 -22.54
C GLU A 126 -1.95 24.00 -23.66
N ILE A 127 -1.85 23.41 -24.86
CA ILE A 127 -1.86 23.98 -26.23
C ILE A 127 -1.24 22.88 -27.12
N GLU A 128 -1.99 21.82 -27.36
CA GLU A 128 -1.77 20.94 -28.53
C GLU A 128 -3.15 20.45 -29.01
N ALA A 129 -4.10 21.39 -29.04
CA ALA A 129 -5.46 21.22 -29.53
C ALA A 129 -5.80 22.35 -30.50
N ALA A 130 -4.94 22.60 -31.48
CA ALA A 130 -5.26 23.39 -32.67
C ALA A 130 -4.20 23.13 -33.74
N VAL A 131 -4.65 22.97 -34.99
CA VAL A 131 -3.86 22.82 -36.23
C VAL A 131 -3.51 21.37 -36.62
N GLY A 132 -4.52 20.66 -37.12
CA GLY A 132 -4.36 19.69 -38.20
C GLY A 132 -5.36 20.04 -39.32
N PRO A 133 -4.93 20.35 -40.55
CA PRO A 133 -5.82 20.78 -41.62
C PRO A 133 -6.53 19.60 -42.29
N THR A 134 -7.82 19.79 -42.48
CA THR A 134 -8.73 19.07 -43.37
C THR A 134 -8.26 19.11 -44.83
N SER A 135 -8.22 17.95 -45.49
CA SER A 135 -8.44 17.65 -46.93
C SER A 135 -7.78 16.30 -47.20
N GLY A 136 -8.34 15.25 -47.80
CA GLY A 136 -9.49 15.04 -48.66
C GLY A 136 -9.14 13.82 -49.53
N ASN A 137 -10.10 12.92 -49.79
CA ASN A 137 -10.21 11.94 -50.89
C ASN A 137 -10.96 10.69 -50.39
N LEU A 138 -12.27 10.57 -50.62
CA LEU A 138 -12.99 10.19 -51.85
C LEU A 138 -12.86 8.69 -52.17
N ALA A 139 -14.03 8.07 -52.23
CA ALA A 139 -14.32 6.65 -52.32
C ALA A 139 -13.98 6.00 -53.66
N THR A 140 -13.82 4.66 -53.64
CA THR A 140 -14.37 3.78 -54.68
C THR A 140 -14.78 2.42 -54.10
N ASP A 141 -16.10 2.22 -54.19
CA ASP A 141 -16.93 1.03 -54.40
C ASP A 141 -16.35 -0.40 -54.54
N THR A 142 -17.08 -1.30 -53.85
CA THR A 142 -17.73 -2.55 -54.35
C THR A 142 -16.89 -3.74 -54.84
N HIS A 143 -17.01 -4.89 -54.14
CA HIS A 143 -17.69 -6.07 -54.70
C HIS A 143 -18.04 -7.17 -53.66
N VAL A 144 -19.22 -7.73 -53.89
CA VAL A 144 -19.91 -8.86 -53.25
C VAL A 144 -19.29 -10.21 -53.65
N ALA A 145 -19.17 -11.14 -52.70
CA ALA A 145 -19.34 -12.61 -52.89
C ALA A 145 -19.42 -13.27 -51.49
N GLU A 146 -20.58 -13.76 -51.02
CA GLU A 146 -21.17 -15.09 -51.25
C GLU A 146 -20.68 -16.22 -50.29
N ARG A 147 -21.59 -16.58 -49.37
CA ARG A 147 -21.99 -17.90 -48.82
C ARG A 147 -21.00 -19.07 -48.69
N LEU A 148 -21.05 -19.74 -47.53
CA LEU A 148 -21.52 -21.12 -47.23
C LEU A 148 -21.00 -21.48 -45.80
N SER A 149 -21.81 -21.67 -44.75
CA SER A 149 -22.70 -22.80 -44.40
C SER A 149 -22.10 -24.20 -44.54
N THR A 150 -21.40 -24.69 -43.50
CA THR A 150 -21.31 -26.10 -43.03
C THR A 150 -20.44 -26.08 -41.76
N GLY A 151 -20.70 -26.77 -40.64
CA GLY A 151 -21.71 -27.72 -40.24
C GLY A 151 -21.52 -28.01 -38.74
N SER A 152 -22.58 -28.52 -38.14
CA SER A 152 -22.71 -29.14 -36.81
C SER A 152 -21.73 -30.30 -36.55
N ASN A 153 -21.37 -30.51 -35.27
CA ASN A 153 -21.22 -31.80 -34.56
C ASN A 153 -20.91 -31.47 -33.08
N PHE A 154 -21.81 -31.61 -32.09
CA PHE A 154 -22.42 -32.79 -31.48
C PHE A 154 -21.45 -33.75 -30.76
N SER A 155 -21.88 -34.20 -29.57
CA SER A 155 -21.35 -35.22 -28.65
C SER A 155 -20.55 -34.67 -27.45
N SER A 156 -20.99 -34.64 -26.19
CA SER A 156 -21.79 -35.50 -25.28
C SER A 156 -20.94 -36.24 -24.23
N ASN A 157 -21.46 -36.16 -22.99
CA ASN A 157 -21.32 -37.05 -21.84
C ASN A 157 -20.02 -37.19 -21.03
N GLY A 158 -20.23 -37.08 -19.71
CA GLY A 158 -19.33 -37.57 -18.67
C GLY A 158 -19.88 -37.36 -17.25
N ARG A 159 -20.97 -38.05 -16.89
CA ARG A 159 -21.43 -38.26 -15.50
C ARG A 159 -20.62 -39.40 -14.86
N ASN A 160 -20.28 -39.26 -13.58
CA ASN A 160 -20.13 -40.29 -12.52
C ASN A 160 -20.00 -39.49 -11.21
N VAL A 161 -20.85 -39.53 -10.18
CA VAL A 161 -21.41 -40.62 -9.36
C VAL A 161 -20.35 -41.62 -8.91
N ILE A 162 -19.79 -41.39 -7.72
CA ILE A 162 -19.96 -42.25 -6.52
C ILE A 162 -20.02 -41.33 -5.30
#